data_AF-A0A5P0ZSW6-F1
#
_entry.id   AF-A0A5P0ZSW6-F1
#
_cell.length_a   1.000
_cell.length_b   1.000
_cell.length_c   1.000
_cell.angle_alpha   90.00
_cell.angle_beta   90.00
_cell.angle_gamma   90.00
#
_symmetry.space_group_name_H-M   'P 1'
#
loop_
_entity.id
_entity.type
_entity.pdbx_description
1 polymer ?
#
loop_
_entity_poly.entity_id
_entity_poly.type
_entity_poly.pdbx_seq_one_letter_code
_entity_poly.pdbx_strand_id
1 'polypeptide(L)'
;MVPIWELAIFIFLPAGTDKLLDAQEYAKKQQTNWPYSWLQTPLYPLTRGNVYGKLTLSNKEKIKLKIILSQGDTTFDKASGGYIYYTDTNEQGLFSLKNVRPGEYRLSAYPLEGSTV
;
A
#
# COMPACT_ATOMS: atom_id res chain seq x y z
N MET A 1 -16.77 7.97 -5.74
CA MET A 1 -15.91 9.12 -5.35
C MET A 1 -15.55 8.93 -3.88
N VAL A 2 -14.37 8.38 -3.60
CA VAL A 2 -13.89 8.27 -2.21
C VAL A 2 -13.20 9.58 -1.87
N PRO A 3 -13.65 10.29 -0.82
CA PRO A 3 -13.12 11.60 -0.50
C PRO A 3 -11.66 11.50 -0.03
N ILE A 4 -10.86 12.47 -0.48
CA ILE A 4 -9.40 12.56 -0.33
C ILE A 4 -8.93 12.83 1.11
N TRP A 5 -9.81 12.68 2.10
CA TRP A 5 -9.61 13.09 3.51
C TRP A 5 -9.32 11.91 4.47
N GLU A 6 -9.10 10.70 3.95
CA GLU A 6 -9.00 9.48 4.76
C GLU A 6 -7.56 9.09 5.14
N LEU A 7 -6.59 9.97 4.85
CA LEU A 7 -5.18 9.83 5.18
C LEU A 7 -4.79 10.85 6.25
N ALA A 8 -4.18 10.38 7.34
CA ALA A 8 -3.48 11.26 8.27
C ALA A 8 -2.19 11.76 7.58
N ILE A 9 -2.19 13.02 7.14
CA ILE A 9 -1.02 13.69 6.55
C ILE A 9 -0.27 14.39 7.68
N PHE A 10 1.01 14.07 7.84
CA PHE A 10 1.89 14.76 8.78
C PHE A 10 2.76 15.75 8.03
N ILE A 11 2.66 17.03 8.39
CA ILE A 11 3.62 18.04 7.96
C ILE A 11 4.70 18.09 9.04
N PHE A 12 5.90 17.64 8.69
CA PHE A 12 7.05 17.65 9.59
C PHE A 12 7.96 18.84 9.27
N LEU A 13 8.35 19.60 10.30
CA LEU A 13 9.32 20.67 10.21
C LEU A 13 10.63 20.21 10.89
N PRO A 14 11.69 19.89 10.11
CA PRO A 14 12.94 19.39 10.67
C PRO A 14 13.66 20.49 11.44
N ALA A 15 14.19 20.15 12.62
CA ALA A 15 14.87 21.09 13.52
C ALA A 15 16.34 20.69 13.79
N GLY A 16 16.75 19.48 13.42
CA GLY A 16 18.12 19.00 13.58
C GLY A 16 19.11 19.57 12.56
N THR A 17 20.41 19.38 12.84
CA THR A 17 21.51 19.74 11.93
C THR A 17 21.44 18.97 10.61
N ASP A 18 21.09 17.68 10.67
CA ASP A 18 20.81 16.85 9.50
C ASP A 18 19.30 16.70 9.31
N LYS A 19 18.74 17.54 8.44
CA LYS A 19 17.30 17.57 8.15
C LYS A 19 16.79 16.32 7.43
N LEU A 20 17.66 15.63 6.68
CA LEU A 20 17.27 14.43 5.94
C LEU A 20 17.14 13.26 6.90
N LEU A 21 18.13 13.07 7.79
CA LEU A 21 18.08 12.04 8.81
C LEU A 21 16.88 12.24 9.75
N ASP A 22 16.65 13.47 10.20
CA ASP A 22 15.51 13.83 11.06
C ASP A 22 14.16 13.48 10.40
N ALA A 23 13.99 13.84 9.12
CA ALA A 23 12.80 13.49 8.36
C ALA A 23 12.61 11.97 8.17
N GLN A 24 13.70 11.22 7.95
CA GLN A 24 13.66 9.76 7.80
C GLN A 24 13.27 9.06 9.11
N GLU A 25 13.81 9.50 10.24
CA GLU A 25 13.47 8.96 11.56
C GLU A 25 12.01 9.25 11.92
N TYR A 26 11.56 10.49 11.68
CA TYR A 26 10.17 10.86 11.88
C TYR A 26 9.24 10.01 11.01
N ALA A 27 9.55 9.83 9.72
CA ALA A 27 8.77 9.00 8.82
C ALA A 27 8.68 7.55 9.30
N LYS A 28 9.79 6.93 9.71
CA LYS A 28 9.81 5.55 10.25
C LYS A 28 8.94 5.42 11.50
N LYS A 29 8.98 6.41 12.40
CA LYS A 29 8.14 6.45 13.61
C LYS A 29 6.67 6.52 13.24
N GLN A 30 6.29 7.40 12.31
CA GLN A 30 4.90 7.53 11.85
C GLN A 30 4.38 6.27 11.14
N GLN A 31 5.22 5.64 10.30
CA GLN A 31 4.87 4.37 9.64
C GLN A 31 4.55 3.25 10.64
N THR A 32 5.30 3.20 11.75
CA THR A 32 5.10 2.19 12.80
C THR A 32 3.84 2.47 13.63
N ASN A 33 3.53 3.75 13.85
CA ASN A 33 2.35 4.17 14.61
C ASN A 33 1.04 4.07 13.82
N TRP A 34 1.10 3.93 12.50
CA TRP A 34 -0.07 3.76 11.67
C TRP A 34 -0.52 2.28 11.66
N PRO A 35 -1.83 1.99 11.85
CA PRO A 35 -2.95 2.93 12.00
C PRO A 35 -3.03 3.59 13.39
N TYR A 36 -3.36 4.89 13.41
CA TYR A 36 -3.35 5.71 14.63
C TYR A 36 -4.56 5.45 15.51
N SER A 37 -4.34 4.79 16.65
CA SER A 37 -5.40 4.45 17.62
C SER A 37 -6.14 5.64 18.22
N TRP A 38 -5.52 6.82 18.24
CA TRP A 38 -6.12 8.05 18.74
C TRP A 38 -7.14 8.66 17.77
N LEU A 39 -7.08 8.32 16.47
CA LEU A 39 -7.98 8.88 15.46
C LEU A 39 -9.26 8.05 15.36
N GLN A 40 -10.13 8.18 16.35
CA GLN A 40 -11.39 7.43 16.44
C GLN A 40 -12.52 8.18 15.74
N THR A 41 -12.57 8.06 14.41
CA THR A 41 -13.65 8.66 13.61
C THR A 41 -14.25 7.62 12.67
N PRO A 42 -15.54 7.72 12.31
CA PRO A 42 -16.16 6.79 11.36
C PRO A 42 -15.45 6.73 10.00
N LEU A 43 -14.78 7.81 9.58
CA LEU A 43 -14.01 7.90 8.34
C LEU A 43 -12.61 7.26 8.45
N TYR A 44 -12.16 6.97 9.67
CA TYR A 44 -10.92 6.28 9.98
C TYR A 44 -11.23 5.02 10.83
N PRO A 45 -11.87 3.99 10.25
CA PRO A 45 -12.06 2.74 10.96
C PRO A 45 -10.69 2.22 11.42
N LEU A 46 -10.59 1.59 12.59
CA LEU A 46 -9.32 1.01 13.05
C LEU A 46 -9.17 -0.47 12.69
N THR A 47 -10.27 -1.14 12.33
CA THR A 47 -10.27 -2.53 11.87
C THR A 47 -9.47 -2.64 10.58
N ARG A 48 -8.46 -3.51 10.59
CA ARG A 48 -7.56 -3.77 9.47
C ARG A 48 -7.26 -5.26 9.36
N GLY A 49 -7.02 -5.71 8.14
CA GLY A 49 -6.54 -7.05 7.83
C GLY A 49 -5.17 -7.02 7.15
N ASN A 50 -4.58 -8.20 7.04
CA ASN A 50 -3.38 -8.41 6.25
C ASN A 50 -3.73 -9.32 5.08
N VAL A 51 -3.30 -8.95 3.87
CA VAL A 51 -3.45 -9.77 2.67
C VAL A 51 -2.09 -10.31 2.30
N TYR A 52 -1.95 -11.62 2.26
CA TYR A 52 -0.72 -12.30 1.87
C TYR A 52 -1.06 -13.40 0.88
N GLY A 53 -0.10 -13.72 0.03
CA GLY A 53 -0.30 -14.74 -0.98
C GLY A 53 0.96 -14.98 -1.78
N LYS A 54 0.83 -15.91 -2.73
CA LYS A 54 1.88 -16.23 -3.69
C LYS A 54 1.26 -16.24 -5.08
N LEU A 55 1.83 -15.45 -5.99
CA LEU A 55 1.49 -15.53 -7.40
C LEU A 55 2.51 -16.42 -8.11
N THR A 56 2.04 -17.32 -8.95
CA THR A 56 2.89 -18.17 -9.80
C THR A 56 2.41 -18.07 -11.23
N LEU A 57 3.32 -17.80 -12.16
CA LEU A 57 3.03 -17.89 -13.58
C LEU A 57 2.91 -19.34 -14.02
N SER A 58 2.09 -19.61 -15.03
CA SER A 58 1.89 -20.96 -15.56
C SER A 58 3.18 -21.56 -16.15
N ASN A 59 4.06 -20.72 -16.69
CA ASN A 59 5.39 -21.09 -17.19
C ASN A 59 6.43 -21.29 -16.07
N LYS A 60 6.06 -21.11 -14.80
CA LYS A 60 6.93 -21.20 -13.60
C LYS A 60 8.11 -20.24 -13.60
N GLU A 61 8.10 -19.22 -14.44
CA GLU A 61 9.13 -18.19 -14.40
C GLU A 61 9.03 -17.39 -13.09
N LYS A 62 10.22 -17.06 -12.57
CA LYS A 62 10.37 -16.21 -11.39
C LYS A 62 10.48 -14.77 -11.85
N ILE A 63 9.37 -14.05 -11.75
CA ILE A 63 9.31 -12.62 -12.07
C ILE A 63 8.89 -11.84 -10.84
N LYS A 64 9.48 -10.65 -10.66
CA LYS A 64 9.02 -9.70 -9.67
C LYS A 64 7.78 -8.99 -10.21
N LEU A 65 6.71 -9.03 -9.43
CA LEU A 65 5.42 -8.46 -9.79
C LEU A 65 5.06 -7.35 -8.82
N LYS A 66 4.47 -6.29 -9.33
CA LYS A 66 3.74 -5.31 -8.54
C LYS A 66 2.31 -5.81 -8.36
N ILE A 67 1.93 -6.08 -7.12
CA ILE A 67 0.57 -6.43 -6.74
C ILE A 67 -0.16 -5.16 -6.37
N ILE A 68 -1.34 -4.96 -6.94
CA ILE A 68 -2.21 -3.82 -6.68
C ILE A 68 -3.58 -4.35 -6.26
N LEU A 69 -4.05 -3.92 -5.09
CA LEU A 69 -5.43 -4.06 -4.67
C LEU A 69 -6.13 -2.72 -4.89
N SER A 70 -7.14 -2.70 -5.76
CA SER A 70 -7.98 -1.53 -5.99
C SER A 70 -9.40 -1.80 -5.56
N GLN A 71 -9.95 -0.94 -4.71
CA GLN A 71 -11.37 -0.94 -4.38
C GLN A 71 -12.15 -0.08 -5.39
N GLY A 72 -13.34 -0.53 -5.76
CA GLY A 72 -14.21 0.13 -6.74
C GLY A 72 -14.39 -0.69 -8.02
N ASP A 73 -15.27 -0.19 -8.90
CA ASP A 73 -15.72 -0.92 -10.10
C ASP A 73 -14.73 -0.85 -11.27
N THR A 74 -13.73 0.02 -11.18
CA THR A 74 -12.76 0.26 -12.25
C THR A 74 -11.36 -0.27 -11.90
N THR A 75 -10.53 -0.41 -12.93
CA THR A 75 -9.12 -0.75 -12.77
C THR A 75 -8.35 0.39 -12.07
N PHE A 76 -7.20 0.09 -11.46
CA PHE A 76 -6.44 1.07 -10.67
C PHE A 76 -6.10 2.36 -11.45
N ASP A 77 -5.91 2.26 -12.77
CA ASP A 77 -5.64 3.36 -13.71
C ASP A 77 -6.86 4.24 -14.00
N LYS A 78 -8.06 3.75 -13.71
CA LYS A 78 -9.34 4.46 -13.86
C LYS A 78 -10.07 4.60 -12.52
N ALA A 79 -9.39 4.33 -11.41
CA ALA A 79 -9.97 4.34 -10.08
C ALA A 79 -10.43 5.76 -9.75
N SER A 80 -11.74 5.98 -9.75
CA SER A 80 -12.39 7.26 -9.42
C SER A 80 -12.86 7.32 -7.96
N GLY A 81 -12.48 6.32 -7.16
CA GLY A 81 -12.73 6.23 -5.74
C GLY A 81 -12.40 4.84 -5.22
N GLY A 82 -11.91 4.76 -4.00
CA GLY A 82 -11.57 3.52 -3.29
C GLY A 82 -10.26 3.71 -2.53
N TYR A 83 -9.85 2.66 -1.82
CA TYR A 83 -8.47 2.52 -1.40
C TYR A 83 -7.68 1.75 -2.45
N ILE A 84 -6.45 2.18 -2.67
CA ILE A 84 -5.47 1.46 -3.47
C ILE A 84 -4.33 1.06 -2.56
N TYR A 85 -4.02 -0.23 -2.53
CA TYR A 85 -2.86 -0.78 -1.84
C TYR A 85 -1.94 -1.42 -2.86
N TYR A 86 -0.64 -1.31 -2.67
CA TYR A 86 0.33 -1.95 -3.56
C TYR A 86 1.54 -2.45 -2.80
N THR A 87 2.13 -3.52 -3.30
CA THR A 87 3.38 -4.11 -2.79
C THR A 87 4.07 -4.85 -3.91
N ASP A 88 5.37 -5.06 -3.75
CA ASP A 88 6.16 -5.82 -4.70
C ASP A 88 6.32 -7.25 -4.19
N THR A 89 6.25 -8.23 -5.09
CA THR A 89 6.56 -9.62 -4.73
C THR A 89 8.06 -9.79 -4.54
N ASN A 90 8.43 -10.79 -3.73
CA ASN A 90 9.80 -11.30 -3.77
C ASN A 90 10.07 -12.13 -5.04
N GLU A 91 11.29 -12.65 -5.17
CA GLU A 91 11.72 -13.51 -6.29
C GLU A 91 10.92 -14.82 -6.43
N GLN A 92 10.20 -15.22 -5.39
CA GLN A 92 9.35 -16.41 -5.37
C GLN A 92 7.87 -16.09 -5.61
N GLY A 93 7.54 -14.83 -5.91
CA GLY A 93 6.16 -14.38 -6.13
C GLY A 93 5.33 -14.20 -4.86
N LEU A 94 5.96 -14.26 -3.67
CA LEU A 94 5.27 -14.04 -2.39
C LEU A 94 5.10 -12.54 -2.16
N PHE A 95 3.94 -12.15 -1.65
CA PHE A 95 3.64 -10.77 -1.29
C PHE A 95 2.93 -10.66 0.07
N SER A 96 3.05 -9.50 0.68
CA SER A 96 2.37 -9.13 1.92
C SER A 96 1.95 -7.67 1.88
N LEU A 97 0.66 -7.43 2.09
CA LEU A 97 0.03 -6.14 2.26
C LEU A 97 -0.51 -6.06 3.69
N LYS A 98 0.07 -5.16 4.48
CA LYS A 98 -0.34 -4.94 5.86
C LYS A 98 -1.38 -3.84 5.94
N ASN A 99 -2.22 -3.91 6.97
CA ASN A 99 -3.16 -2.85 7.33
C ASN A 99 -4.13 -2.46 6.19
N VAL A 100 -4.67 -3.46 5.49
CA VAL A 100 -5.70 -3.29 4.47
C VAL A 100 -7.06 -3.10 5.15
N ARG A 101 -7.85 -2.12 4.71
CA ARG A 101 -9.22 -1.92 5.21
C ARG A 101 -10.10 -3.12 4.80
N PRO A 102 -11.02 -3.59 5.64
CA PRO A 102 -12.01 -4.58 5.20
C PRO A 102 -12.84 -4.04 4.04
N GLY A 103 -13.07 -4.87 3.03
CA GLY A 103 -13.81 -4.50 1.83
C GLY A 103 -13.57 -5.47 0.69
N GLU A 104 -14.24 -5.24 -0.42
CA GLU A 104 -14.02 -5.99 -1.66
C GLU A 104 -12.98 -5.26 -2.51
N TYR A 105 -11.98 -6.01 -2.97
CA TYR A 105 -10.86 -5.49 -3.74
C TYR A 105 -10.67 -6.33 -4.99
N ARG A 106 -10.37 -5.66 -6.09
CA ARG A 106 -9.82 -6.29 -7.28
C ARG A 106 -8.30 -6.40 -7.14
N LEU A 107 -7.77 -7.61 -7.29
CA LEU A 107 -6.34 -7.86 -7.34
C LEU A 107 -5.86 -7.81 -8.79
N SER A 108 -4.88 -6.95 -9.05
CA SER A 108 -4.15 -6.86 -10.32
C SER A 108 -2.67 -7.08 -10.08
N ALA A 109 -1.98 -7.76 -11.00
CA ALA A 109 -0.55 -8.00 -10.92
C ALA A 109 0.13 -7.57 -12.22
N TYR A 110 1.21 -6.81 -12.10
CA TYR A 110 1.98 -6.29 -13.23
C TYR A 110 3.45 -6.68 -13.10
N PRO A 111 4.12 -7.11 -14.18
CA PRO A 111 5.57 -7.32 -14.15
C PRO A 111 6.28 -6.00 -13.87
N LEU A 112 7.19 -6.00 -12.89
CA LEU A 112 8.05 -4.85 -12.59
C LEU A 112 9.18 -4.70 -13.60
N GLU A 113 9.58 -5.82 -14.19
CA GLU A 113 10.63 -5.91 -15.20
C GLU A 113 9.98 -6.42 -16.49
N GLY A 114 10.10 -5.65 -17.56
CA GLY A 114 9.71 -6.10 -18.89
C GLY A 114 10.82 -6.96 -19.46
N SER A 115 10.52 -8.21 -19.81
CA SER A 115 11.33 -8.90 -20.80
C SER A 115 11.16 -8.17 -22.13
N THR A 116 12.14 -7.36 -22.51
CA THR A 116 12.36 -6.99 -23.90
C THR A 116 12.81 -8.26 -24.61
N VAL A 117 11.83 -9.03 -25.11
CA VAL A 117 12.07 -10.02 -26.17
C VAL A 117 11.91 -9.36 -27.51
#